data_AF-A0AAW8NTE3-F1
#
_entry.id   AF-A0AAW8NTE3-F1
#
_cell.length_a   1.000
_cell.length_b   1.000
_cell.length_c   1.000
_cell.angle_alpha   90.00
_cell.angle_beta   90.00
_cell.angle_gamma   90.00
#
_symmetry.space_group_name_H-M   'P 1'
#
loop_
_entity.id
_entity.type
_entity.pdbx_description
1 polymer ?
#
loop_
_entity_poly.entity_id
_entity_poly.type
_entity_poly.pdbx_seq_one_letter_code
_entity_poly.pdbx_strand_id
1 'polypeptide(L)' 'MQFDSINEFINMGGYGFYVWLAYGVTFFSLGTLIVLSVRQKRKVLVEIAKKIQREERLKETRSNK' A
#
# COMPACT_ATOMS: atom_id res chain seq x y z
N MET A 1 -18.58 8.88 -39.43
CA MET A 1 -18.06 9.16 -38.09
C MET A 1 -17.12 7.99 -37.77
N GLN A 2 -15.83 8.23 -37.51
CA GLN A 2 -14.81 7.15 -37.48
C GLN A 2 -14.58 6.56 -36.06
N PHE A 3 -15.33 7.06 -35.07
CA PHE A 3 -15.33 6.56 -33.70
C PHE A 3 -16.72 6.77 -33.14
N ASP A 4 -17.66 5.88 -33.48
CA ASP A 4 -19.08 6.03 -33.10
C ASP A 4 -19.37 5.54 -31.68
N SER A 5 -18.38 5.02 -30.93
CA SER A 5 -18.62 4.53 -29.57
C SER A 5 -17.37 4.47 -28.68
N ILE A 6 -17.55 4.84 -27.41
CA ILE A 6 -16.59 4.59 -26.30
C ILE A 6 -16.15 3.12 -26.27
N ASN A 7 -17.01 2.21 -26.74
CA ASN A 7 -16.74 0.78 -26.85
C ASN A 7 -15.63 0.46 -27.87
N GLU A 8 -15.52 1.21 -28.97
CA GLU A 8 -14.46 1.08 -29.97
C GLU A 8 -13.13 1.68 -29.49
N PHE A 9 -13.18 2.59 -28.52
CA PHE A 9 -12.01 3.13 -27.83
C PHE A 9 -11.45 2.15 -26.79
N ILE A 10 -12.35 1.46 -26.07
CA ILE A 10 -12.00 0.37 -25.13
C ILE A 10 -11.64 -0.93 -25.88
N ASN A 11 -12.22 -1.15 -27.06
CA ASN A 11 -11.93 -2.27 -27.94
C ASN A 11 -11.42 -1.76 -29.30
N MET A 12 -10.36 -0.95 -29.29
CA MET A 12 -9.63 -0.56 -30.52
C MET A 12 -9.05 -1.83 -31.15
N GLY A 13 -9.83 -2.52 -31.99
CA GLY A 13 -9.41 -3.69 -32.75
C GLY A 13 -8.73 -4.81 -31.94
N GLY A 14 -9.08 -4.99 -30.66
CA GLY A 14 -8.53 -6.04 -29.79
C GLY A 14 -7.42 -5.60 -28.81
N TYR A 15 -6.93 -4.35 -28.87
CA TYR A 15 -5.77 -3.93 -28.05
C TYR A 15 -6.11 -3.24 -26.73
N GLY A 16 -7.32 -2.72 -26.52
CA GLY A 16 -7.62 -1.95 -25.31
C GLY A 16 -7.66 -2.78 -24.02
N PHE A 17 -7.79 -4.11 -24.11
CA PHE A 17 -7.61 -5.01 -22.98
C PHE A 17 -6.17 -4.96 -22.42
N TYR A 18 -5.16 -4.90 -23.29
CA TYR A 18 -3.76 -4.79 -22.89
C TYR A 18 -3.46 -3.46 -22.21
N VAL A 19 -4.07 -2.38 -22.71
CA VAL A 19 -3.95 -1.04 -22.11
C VAL A 19 -4.53 -1.05 -20.70
N TRP A 20 -5.75 -1.56 -20.53
CA TRP A 20 -6.39 -1.67 -19.21
C TRP A 20 -5.60 -2.56 -18.24
N LEU A 21 -5.03 -3.67 -18.70
CA LEU A 21 -4.14 -4.50 -17.88
C LEU A 21 -2.87 -3.73 -17.47
N ALA A 22 -2.23 -3.01 -18.39
CA ALA A 22 -1.05 -2.20 -18.06
C ALA A 22 -1.36 -1.11 -17.03
N TYR A 23 -2.47 -0.40 -17.18
CA TYR A 23 -2.94 0.57 -16.19
C TYR A 23 -3.27 -0.10 -14.86
N GLY A 24 -3.94 -1.25 -14.87
CA GLY A 24 -4.27 -2.03 -13.69
C GLY A 24 -3.03 -2.49 -12.93
N VAL A 25 -2.03 -3.04 -13.63
CA VAL A 25 -0.74 -3.46 -13.05
C VAL A 25 0.01 -2.27 -12.47
N THR A 26 0.00 -1.12 -13.16
CA THR A 26 0.66 0.10 -12.68
C THR A 26 -0.01 0.61 -11.41
N PHE A 27 -1.34 0.71 -11.39
CA PHE A 27 -2.11 1.10 -10.21
C PHE A 27 -1.92 0.12 -9.05
N PHE A 28 -1.89 -1.18 -9.35
CA PHE A 28 -1.66 -2.21 -8.35
C PHE A 28 -0.26 -2.12 -7.75
N SER A 29 0.76 -1.89 -8.58
CA SER A 29 2.13 -1.68 -8.13
C SER A 29 2.25 -0.44 -7.24
N LEU A 30 1.68 0.70 -7.68
CA LEU A 30 1.64 1.93 -6.89
C LEU A 30 0.91 1.71 -5.56
N GLY A 31 -0.27 1.08 -5.62
CA GLY A 31 -1.10 0.78 -4.45
C GLY A 31 -0.36 -0.12 -3.46
N THR A 32 0.33 -1.15 -3.96
CA THR A 32 1.16 -2.04 -3.13
C THR A 32 2.29 -1.27 -2.46
N LEU A 33 2.97 -0.37 -3.19
CA LEU A 33 4.04 0.45 -2.65
C LEU A 33 3.53 1.39 -1.55
N ILE A 34 2.38 2.04 -1.77
CA ILE A 34 1.73 2.91 -0.77
C ILE A 34 1.35 2.10 0.46
N VAL A 35 0.70 0.95 0.28
CA VAL A 35 0.30 0.05 1.38
C VAL A 35 1.53 -0.40 2.16
N LEU A 36 2.62 -0.80 1.49
CA LEU A 36 3.86 -1.19 2.14
C LEU A 36 4.49 -0.03 2.91
N SER A 37 4.55 1.16 2.31
CA SER A 37 5.11 2.37 2.94
C SER A 37 4.33 2.76 4.21
N VAL A 38 3.00 2.77 4.14
CA VAL A 38 2.14 3.04 5.31
C VAL A 38 2.31 1.96 6.37
N ARG A 39 2.38 0.67 5.98
CA ARG A 39 2.59 -0.44 6.93
C ARG A 39 3.97 -0.38 7.58
N GLN A 40 5.02 -0.01 6.86
CA GLN A 40 6.36 0.18 7.42
C GLN A 40 6.39 1.28 8.46
N LYS A 41 5.81 2.45 8.16
CA LYS A 41 5.70 3.55 9.14
C LYS A 41 4.97 3.10 10.41
N ARG A 42 3.86 2.39 10.27
CA ARG A 42 3.12 1.84 11.42
C ARG A 42 3.92 0.79 12.19
N LYS A 43 4.67 -0.09 11.51
CA LYS A 43 5.52 -1.09 12.17
C LYS A 43 6.58 -0.45 13.05
N VAL A 44 7.26 0.58 12.54
CA VAL A 44 8.30 1.30 13.29
C VAL A 44 7.73 1.95 14.56
N LEU A 45 6.56 2.61 14.45
CA LEU A 45 5.90 3.21 15.61
C LEU A 45 5.47 2.17 16.65
N VAL A 46 4.91 1.03 16.21
CA VAL A 46 4.50 -0.06 17.10
C VAL A 46 5.71 -0.70 17.81
N GLU A 47 6.85 -0.81 17.11
CA GLU A 47 8.06 -1.37 17.67
C GLU A 47 8.69 -0.46 18.74
N ILE A 48 8.69 0.85 18.49
CA ILE A 48 9.12 1.87 19.47
C ILE A 48 8.21 1.83 20.71
N ALA A 49 6.88 1.83 20.51
CA ALA A 49 5.91 1.76 21.61
C ALA A 49 6.12 0.49 22.45
N LYS A 50 6.37 -0.66 21.82
CA LYS A 50 6.68 -1.91 22.53
C LYS A 50 7.99 -1.87 23.32
N LYS A 51 9.02 -1.17 22.83
CA LYS A 51 10.28 -1.00 23.57
C LYS A 51 10.07 -0.16 24.83
N ILE A 52 9.39 0.98 24.71
CA ILE A 52 9.09 1.87 25.84
C ILE A 52 8.32 1.12 26.94
N GLN A 53 7.28 0.37 26.56
CA GLN A 53 6.48 -0.42 27.50
C GLN A 53 7.24 -1.54 28.23
N ARG A 54 8.37 -2.01 27.68
CA ARG A 54 9.25 -2.96 28.38
C ARG A 54 10.17 -2.25 29.34
N GLU A 55 10.73 -1.12 28.93
CA GLU A 55 11.62 -0.33 29.79
C GLU A 55 10.88 0.23 31.02
N GLU A 56 9.64 0.68 30.86
CA GLU A 56 8.81 1.14 31.98
C GLU A 56 8.58 0.03 33.01
N ARG A 57 8.17 -1.17 32.59
CA ARG A 57 7.99 -2.32 33.49
C ARG A 57 9.26 -2.71 34.23
N LEU A 58 10.41 -2.67 33.56
CA LEU A 58 11.69 -2.95 34.20
C LEU A 58 12.08 -1.87 35.21
N LYS A 59 11.76 -0.60 34.96
CA LYS A 59 11.98 0.50 35.92
C LYS A 59 11.08 0.38 37.14
N GLU A 60 9.80 0.06 36.96
CA GLU A 60 8.87 -0.17 38.09
C GLU A 60 9.35 -1.32 38.99
N THR A 61 9.84 -2.40 38.39
CA THR A 61 10.35 -3.55 39.14
C THR A 61 11.66 -3.22 39.89
N ARG A 62 12.47 -2.29 39.36
CA ARG A 62 13.73 -1.85 39.96
C ARG A 62 13.56 -0.77 41.03
N SER A 63 12.48 0.02 40.95
CA SER A 63 12.16 1.06 41.94
C SER A 63 11.42 0.51 43.17
N ASN A 64 10.79 -0.68 43.05
CA ASN A 64 10.10 -1.36 44.15
C ASN A 64 11.01 -2.32 44.94
N LYS A 65 12.34 -2.14 44.88
CA LYS A 65 13.34 -2.90 45.62
C LYS A 65 14.30 -1.95 46.30
#